data_AF-A0A1V5H4Y7-F1
#
_entry.id   AF-A0A1V5H4Y7-F1
#
_cell.length_a   1.000
_cell.length_b   1.000
_cell.length_c   1.000
_cell.angle_alpha   90.00
_cell.angle_beta   90.00
_cell.angle_gamma   90.00
#
_symmetry.space_group_name_H-M   'P 1'
#
loop_
_entity.id
_entity.type
_entity.pdbx_description
1 polymer ?
#
loop_
_entity_poly.entity_id
_entity_poly.type
_entity_poly.pdbx_seq_one_letter_code
_entity_poly.pdbx_strand_id
1 'polypeptide(L)'
;MVTYTIYNDGTIRVDNSFDASKSETELIPRIGMRMQLPANIVNAEYYGRGPWGNYEDRKTSTFIDRYISPINEMVTKYVLPQENAHHTDANWLAVTQRSGNGLLFVADDVFQFNVSNYLLETVSNGESLNNDAAVGDAPRNKHINDYVPSDKVDLFIDFRMQGVGGNNSWGKLPLEEYLIRPASTPVSYGFTIIPIQNTKQINNFFN
;
A
#
# COMPACT_ATOMS: atom_id res chain seq x y z
N MET A 1 -5.18 -4.68 18.36
CA MET A 1 -6.61 -5.05 18.27
C MET A 1 -7.17 -4.49 16.97
N VAL A 2 -8.08 -5.20 16.32
CA VAL A 2 -8.79 -4.69 15.13
C VAL A 2 -10.29 -4.79 15.39
N THR A 3 -11.03 -3.72 15.13
CA THR A 3 -12.48 -3.65 15.28
C THR A 3 -13.11 -3.30 13.94
N TYR A 4 -14.10 -4.09 13.53
CA TYR A 4 -14.90 -3.85 12.34
C TYR A 4 -16.32 -3.47 12.75
N THR A 5 -16.81 -2.34 12.28
CA THR A 5 -18.20 -1.91 12.46
C THR A 5 -18.88 -1.89 11.11
N ILE A 6 -19.91 -2.73 10.93
CA ILE A 6 -20.63 -2.89 9.67
C ILE A 6 -21.97 -2.16 9.77
N TYR A 7 -22.26 -1.29 8.82
CA TYR A 7 -23.48 -0.49 8.74
C TYR A 7 -24.49 -1.09 7.74
N ASN A 8 -25.75 -0.67 7.84
CA ASN A 8 -26.86 -1.21 7.03
C ASN A 8 -26.76 -0.89 5.53
N ASP A 9 -25.97 0.11 5.15
CA ASP A 9 -25.70 0.51 3.77
C ASP A 9 -24.52 -0.26 3.14
N GLY A 10 -23.92 -1.19 3.90
CA GLY A 10 -22.75 -1.96 3.48
C GLY A 10 -21.41 -1.26 3.75
N THR A 11 -21.42 -0.06 4.34
CA THR A 11 -20.20 0.61 4.78
C THR A 11 -19.56 -0.17 5.93
N ILE A 12 -18.22 -0.25 5.94
CA ILE A 12 -17.44 -0.92 6.98
C ILE A 12 -16.41 0.06 7.54
N ARG A 13 -16.54 0.43 8.82
CA ARG A 13 -15.46 1.14 9.54
C ARG A 13 -14.48 0.13 10.10
N VAL A 14 -13.20 0.39 9.92
CA VAL A 14 -12.08 -0.43 10.42
C VAL A 14 -11.24 0.42 11.36
N ASP A 15 -11.20 0.05 12.63
CA ASP A 15 -10.36 0.68 13.64
C ASP A 15 -9.23 -0.28 14.02
N ASN A 16 -7.99 0.18 13.89
CA ASN A 16 -6.79 -0.58 14.21
C ASN A 16 -6.06 0.06 15.39
N SER A 17 -5.65 -0.78 16.34
CA SER A 17 -4.69 -0.44 17.38
C SER A 17 -3.52 -1.42 17.31
N PHE A 18 -2.32 -0.87 17.20
CA PHE A 18 -1.08 -1.62 17.15
C PHE A 18 -0.18 -1.16 18.30
N ASP A 19 0.55 -2.10 18.90
CA ASP A 19 1.55 -1.83 19.93
C ASP A 19 2.58 -2.96 19.90
N ALA A 20 3.75 -2.66 19.36
CA ALA A 20 4.91 -3.52 19.36
C ALA A 20 6.03 -2.98 20.26
N SER A 21 5.72 -2.10 21.23
CA SER A 21 6.70 -1.50 22.15
C SER A 21 7.51 -2.51 22.97
N LYS A 22 6.98 -3.73 23.13
CA LYS A 22 7.61 -4.86 23.82
C LYS A 22 8.24 -5.89 22.86
N SER A 23 8.30 -5.59 21.56
CA SER A 23 8.91 -6.48 20.57
C SER A 23 10.43 -6.43 20.69
N GLU A 24 11.09 -7.58 20.53
CA GLU A 24 12.55 -7.70 20.42
C GLU A 24 13.08 -7.28 19.04
N THR A 25 12.20 -6.93 18.09
CA THR A 25 12.62 -6.47 16.76
C THR A 25 13.22 -5.07 16.83
N GLU A 26 14.31 -4.81 16.10
CA GLU A 26 14.94 -3.48 16.11
C GLU A 26 14.20 -2.45 15.25
N LEU A 27 13.48 -2.92 14.22
CA LEU A 27 12.84 -2.11 13.18
C LEU A 27 11.54 -2.75 12.71
N ILE A 28 10.55 -1.91 12.41
CA ILE A 28 9.27 -2.33 11.85
C ILE A 28 9.17 -1.77 10.44
N PRO A 29 9.13 -2.60 9.38
CA PRO A 29 9.13 -2.08 8.01
C PRO A 29 7.88 -1.28 7.66
N ARG A 30 6.72 -1.72 8.14
CA ARG A 30 5.41 -1.08 7.92
C ARG A 30 4.42 -1.45 9.03
N ILE A 31 3.44 -0.59 9.25
CA ILE A 31 2.26 -0.83 10.09
C ILE A 31 1.04 -0.56 9.21
N GLY A 32 0.28 -1.61 8.90
CA GLY A 32 -0.83 -1.53 7.95
C GLY A 32 -1.65 -2.81 7.85
N MET A 33 -2.64 -2.78 6.98
CA MET A 33 -3.44 -3.93 6.59
C MET A 33 -3.17 -4.29 5.13
N ARG A 34 -3.03 -5.59 4.86
CA ARG A 34 -2.91 -6.15 3.51
C ARG A 34 -4.19 -6.90 3.15
N MET A 35 -4.65 -6.75 1.92
CA MET A 35 -5.77 -7.50 1.35
C MET A 35 -5.52 -7.85 -0.11
N GLN A 36 -6.11 -8.96 -0.56
CA GLN A 36 -6.07 -9.38 -1.96
C GLN A 36 -7.46 -9.21 -2.59
N LEU A 37 -7.52 -8.46 -3.68
CA LEU A 37 -8.73 -8.20 -4.45
C LEU A 37 -8.75 -9.04 -5.75
N PRO A 38 -9.93 -9.29 -6.35
CA PRO A 38 -10.02 -10.01 -7.61
C PRO A 38 -9.33 -9.25 -8.78
N ALA A 39 -8.75 -9.98 -9.74
CA ALA A 39 -8.11 -9.39 -10.94
C ALA A 39 -8.97 -8.46 -11.79
N ASN A 40 -10.30 -8.49 -11.63
CA ASN A 40 -11.17 -7.60 -12.39
C ASN A 40 -11.16 -6.15 -11.85
N ILE A 41 -10.55 -5.90 -10.69
CA ILE A 41 -10.17 -4.57 -10.21
C ILE A 41 -8.93 -4.13 -11.00
N VAL A 42 -9.05 -3.04 -11.77
CA VAL A 42 -8.01 -2.64 -12.73
C VAL A 42 -7.66 -1.16 -12.69
N ASN A 43 -8.48 -0.33 -12.05
CA ASN A 43 -8.26 1.10 -11.95
C ASN A 43 -8.08 1.49 -10.48
N ALA A 44 -7.18 2.44 -10.24
CA ALA A 44 -7.04 3.15 -8.98
C ALA A 44 -7.28 4.65 -9.23
N GLU A 45 -8.03 5.26 -8.34
CA GLU A 45 -8.27 6.69 -8.30
C GLU A 45 -8.10 7.15 -6.86
N TYR A 46 -7.32 8.18 -6.59
CA TYR A 46 -7.00 8.58 -5.21
C TYR A 46 -6.81 10.08 -5.09
N TYR A 47 -6.97 10.60 -3.88
CA TYR A 47 -6.56 11.95 -3.51
C TYR A 47 -5.45 11.86 -2.47
N GLY A 48 -4.25 12.27 -2.85
CA GLY A 48 -3.03 12.09 -2.08
C GLY A 48 -1.80 12.47 -2.90
N ARG A 49 -0.60 12.07 -2.48
CA ARG A 49 0.63 12.42 -3.22
C ARG A 49 0.82 11.59 -4.46
N GLY A 50 1.01 12.23 -5.61
CA GLY A 50 1.24 11.56 -6.89
C GLY A 50 1.95 12.43 -7.94
N PRO A 51 1.93 12.01 -9.23
CA PRO A 51 1.26 10.81 -9.75
C PRO A 51 2.09 9.51 -9.60
N TRP A 52 3.38 9.61 -9.28
CA TRP A 52 4.26 8.44 -9.13
C TRP A 52 4.51 8.07 -7.66
N GLY A 53 5.02 6.85 -7.47
CA GLY A 53 5.27 6.32 -6.14
C GLY A 53 6.29 7.12 -5.33
N ASN A 54 6.00 7.31 -4.05
CA ASN A 54 6.72 8.13 -3.10
C ASN A 54 6.79 7.45 -1.72
N TYR A 55 7.70 7.92 -0.87
CA TYR A 55 7.92 7.41 0.49
C TYR A 55 8.14 8.59 1.45
N GLU A 56 8.07 8.35 2.76
CA GLU A 56 8.18 9.41 3.77
C GLU A 56 9.44 10.28 3.62
N ASP A 57 10.57 9.69 3.24
CA ASP A 57 11.85 10.39 3.00
C ASP A 57 12.08 10.78 1.53
N ARG A 58 11.10 10.51 0.64
CA ARG A 58 11.19 10.77 -0.80
C ARG A 58 9.81 11.11 -1.40
N LYS A 59 9.20 12.21 -0.93
CA LYS A 59 7.87 12.68 -1.38
C LYS A 59 7.79 14.14 -1.84
N THR A 60 8.90 14.88 -1.84
CA THR A 60 8.93 16.32 -2.18
C THR A 60 8.57 16.63 -3.62
N SER A 61 8.77 15.69 -4.56
CA SER A 61 8.42 15.87 -5.97
C SER A 61 6.98 15.45 -6.31
N THR A 62 6.20 14.99 -5.32
CA THR A 62 4.83 14.50 -5.52
C THR A 62 3.86 15.42 -4.78
N PHE A 63 2.88 15.94 -5.51
CA PHE A 63 1.93 16.93 -5.00
C PHE A 63 0.63 16.25 -4.57
N ILE A 64 -0.12 16.90 -3.68
CA ILE A 64 -1.46 16.46 -3.29
C ILE A 64 -2.44 16.89 -4.38
N ASP A 65 -3.05 15.91 -5.05
CA ASP A 65 -4.11 16.13 -6.03
C ASP A 65 -4.93 14.84 -6.21
N ARG A 66 -5.96 14.90 -7.05
CA ARG A 66 -6.74 13.75 -7.50
C ARG A 66 -6.04 13.12 -8.71
N TYR A 67 -5.62 11.87 -8.56
CA TYR A 67 -4.95 11.10 -9.60
C TYR A 67 -5.77 9.88 -9.98
N ILE A 68 -5.71 9.49 -11.26
CA ILE A 68 -6.36 8.30 -11.81
C ILE A 68 -5.31 7.52 -12.61
N SER A 69 -5.16 6.23 -12.34
CA SER A 69 -4.22 5.36 -13.06
C SER A 69 -4.77 3.95 -13.20
N PRO A 70 -4.55 3.28 -14.33
CA PRO A 70 -4.58 1.82 -14.39
C PRO A 70 -3.60 1.23 -13.37
N ILE A 71 -4.00 0.19 -12.64
CA ILE A 71 -3.17 -0.42 -11.58
C ILE A 71 -1.86 -0.99 -12.14
N ASN A 72 -1.89 -1.52 -13.36
CA ASN A 72 -0.72 -2.06 -14.05
C ASN A 72 0.29 -0.98 -14.47
N GLU A 73 -0.08 0.31 -14.44
CA GLU A 73 0.80 1.44 -14.75
C GLU A 73 1.39 2.10 -13.50
N MET A 74 0.86 1.78 -12.30
CA MET A 74 1.38 2.31 -11.03
C MET A 74 2.69 1.64 -10.58
N VAL A 75 2.99 0.47 -11.13
CA VAL A 75 4.14 -0.37 -10.75
C VAL A 75 5.40 0.09 -11.48
N THR A 76 6.48 0.30 -10.72
CA THR A 76 7.80 0.55 -11.31
C THR A 76 8.54 -0.76 -11.51
N LYS A 77 8.86 -1.07 -12.77
CA LYS A 77 9.61 -2.27 -13.14
C LYS A 77 11.11 -2.07 -12.94
N TYR A 78 11.57 -2.20 -11.70
CA TYR A 78 13.00 -2.17 -11.37
C TYR A 78 13.76 -3.37 -11.97
N VAL A 79 15.06 -3.20 -12.23
CA VAL A 79 15.94 -4.25 -12.78
C VAL A 79 15.98 -5.48 -11.87
N LEU A 80 16.13 -5.23 -10.56
CA LEU A 80 15.95 -6.23 -9.51
C LEU A 80 14.60 -5.95 -8.82
N PRO A 81 13.80 -6.98 -8.57
CA PRO A 81 12.53 -6.79 -7.90
C PRO A 81 12.60 -6.26 -6.50
N GLN A 82 11.76 -5.27 -6.23
CA GLN A 82 11.66 -4.64 -4.92
C GLN A 82 10.33 -3.89 -4.78
N GLU A 83 10.05 -3.52 -3.52
CA GLU A 83 8.94 -2.67 -3.11
C GLU A 83 8.78 -1.42 -3.99
N ASN A 84 7.53 -1.16 -4.41
CA ASN A 84 7.18 -0.02 -5.27
C ASN A 84 5.67 0.28 -5.21
N ALA A 85 5.19 1.25 -6.01
CA ALA A 85 3.79 1.68 -6.07
C ALA A 85 3.22 2.24 -4.75
N HIS A 86 4.09 2.62 -3.81
CA HIS A 86 3.71 3.24 -2.54
C HIS A 86 3.31 4.70 -2.74
N HIS A 87 2.25 5.16 -2.09
CA HIS A 87 1.78 6.54 -2.11
C HIS A 87 1.47 6.99 -0.69
N THR A 88 1.90 8.19 -0.32
CA THR A 88 1.73 8.76 1.02
C THR A 88 0.70 9.89 1.06
N ASP A 89 0.33 10.30 2.27
CA ASP A 89 -0.58 11.41 2.58
C ASP A 89 -1.91 11.33 1.79
N ALA A 90 -2.49 10.14 1.66
CA ALA A 90 -3.73 9.92 0.93
C ALA A 90 -4.96 10.05 1.86
N ASN A 91 -5.91 10.89 1.47
CA ASN A 91 -7.19 11.01 2.18
C ASN A 91 -8.16 9.89 1.78
N TRP A 92 -8.11 9.47 0.52
CA TRP A 92 -8.93 8.37 0.02
C TRP A 92 -8.33 7.69 -1.20
N LEU A 93 -8.72 6.43 -1.40
CA LEU A 93 -8.38 5.57 -2.54
C LEU A 93 -9.63 4.82 -2.98
N ALA A 94 -10.00 4.91 -4.25
CA ALA A 94 -10.97 4.07 -4.91
C ALA A 94 -10.25 3.05 -5.80
N VAL A 95 -10.63 1.78 -5.70
CA VAL A 95 -10.18 0.71 -6.59
C VAL A 95 -11.39 0.10 -7.27
N THR A 96 -11.39 0.10 -8.61
CA THR A 96 -12.58 -0.26 -9.37
C THR A 96 -12.32 -1.21 -10.52
N GLN A 97 -13.38 -1.90 -10.91
CA GLN A 97 -13.47 -2.59 -12.18
C GLN A 97 -13.56 -1.60 -13.35
N ARG A 98 -13.45 -2.11 -14.59
CA ARG A 98 -13.69 -1.31 -15.80
C ARG A 98 -15.11 -0.70 -15.86
N SER A 99 -16.08 -1.37 -15.24
CA SER A 99 -17.47 -0.91 -15.15
C SER A 99 -17.65 0.28 -14.18
N GLY A 100 -16.67 0.57 -13.33
CA GLY A 100 -16.76 1.57 -12.26
C GLY A 100 -17.21 1.01 -10.91
N ASN A 101 -17.74 -0.22 -10.85
CA ASN A 101 -18.02 -0.89 -9.57
C ASN A 101 -16.73 -1.13 -8.80
N GLY A 102 -16.72 -0.91 -7.49
CA GLY A 102 -15.51 -1.06 -6.69
C GLY A 102 -15.69 -0.73 -5.21
N LEU A 103 -14.57 -0.43 -4.58
CA LEU A 103 -14.49 -0.04 -3.18
C LEU A 103 -13.79 1.31 -3.08
N LEU A 104 -14.35 2.19 -2.24
CA LEU A 104 -13.74 3.43 -1.80
C LEU A 104 -13.24 3.25 -0.37
N PHE A 105 -11.97 3.55 -0.14
CA PHE A 105 -11.29 3.56 1.14
C PHE A 105 -11.09 5.02 1.55
N VAL A 106 -11.60 5.41 2.72
CA VAL A 106 -11.54 6.79 3.23
C VAL A 106 -10.79 6.79 4.55
N ALA A 107 -9.73 7.58 4.64
CA ALA A 107 -8.94 7.72 5.86
C ALA A 107 -9.72 8.49 6.93
N ASP A 108 -9.48 8.18 8.21
CA ASP A 108 -9.91 9.07 9.30
C ASP A 108 -9.13 10.40 9.30
N ASP A 109 -7.87 10.39 8.83
CA ASP A 109 -7.01 11.57 8.62
C ASP A 109 -6.31 11.45 7.25
N VAL A 110 -5.21 10.69 7.21
CA VAL A 110 -4.55 10.21 5.99
C VAL A 110 -4.05 8.78 6.20
N PHE A 111 -3.91 8.02 5.13
CA PHE A 111 -3.16 6.76 5.11
C PHE A 111 -2.11 6.77 4.01
N GLN A 112 -1.23 5.78 4.04
CA GLN A 112 -0.39 5.42 2.91
C GLN A 112 -0.94 4.16 2.26
N PHE A 113 -0.63 3.91 0.99
CA PHE A 113 -1.11 2.72 0.31
C PHE A 113 -0.16 2.19 -0.75
N ASN A 114 -0.28 0.89 -1.05
CA ASN A 114 0.24 0.26 -2.24
C ASN A 114 -0.91 -0.44 -2.96
N VAL A 115 -0.99 -0.32 -4.28
CA VAL A 115 -1.92 -1.12 -5.09
C VAL A 115 -1.19 -1.64 -6.32
N SER A 116 -1.21 -2.95 -6.53
CA SER A 116 -0.40 -3.61 -7.56
C SER A 116 -1.01 -4.93 -8.00
N ASN A 117 -0.91 -5.24 -9.29
CA ASN A 117 -1.20 -6.58 -9.82
C ASN A 117 0.05 -7.50 -9.81
N TYR A 118 1.15 -7.05 -9.22
CA TYR A 118 2.27 -7.88 -8.80
C TYR A 118 2.22 -8.01 -7.28
N LEU A 119 2.09 -9.25 -6.79
CA LEU A 119 1.97 -9.50 -5.35
C LEU A 119 3.30 -9.22 -4.65
N LEU A 120 3.24 -8.93 -3.34
CA LEU A 120 4.42 -8.77 -2.51
C LEU A 120 5.41 -9.94 -2.65
N GLU A 121 4.91 -11.18 -2.73
CA GLU A 121 5.71 -12.40 -2.95
C GLU A 121 6.42 -12.39 -4.30
N THR A 122 5.73 -11.91 -5.35
CA THR A 122 6.30 -11.79 -6.70
C THR A 122 7.45 -10.77 -6.71
N VAL A 123 7.30 -9.70 -5.93
CA VAL A 123 8.19 -8.54 -5.90
C VAL A 123 9.30 -8.65 -4.83
N SER A 124 9.21 -9.67 -3.96
CA SER A 124 10.22 -10.04 -2.99
C SER A 124 11.23 -11.02 -3.59
N ASN A 125 12.46 -10.99 -3.07
CA ASN A 125 13.48 -12.01 -3.33
C ASN A 125 13.64 -12.91 -2.10
N GLY A 126 14.00 -14.17 -2.32
CA GLY A 126 14.23 -15.16 -1.29
C GLY A 126 15.19 -16.25 -1.78
N GLU A 127 15.17 -17.41 -1.12
CA GLU A 127 16.07 -18.53 -1.44
C GLU A 127 15.45 -19.65 -2.30
N SER A 128 14.16 -19.60 -2.70
CA SER A 128 13.55 -20.68 -3.52
C SER A 128 13.56 -20.39 -5.03
N LEU A 129 12.73 -21.10 -5.82
CA LEU A 129 12.57 -21.01 -7.28
C LEU A 129 11.11 -20.75 -7.72
N ASN A 130 10.13 -20.63 -6.79
CA ASN A 130 8.70 -20.47 -7.11
C ASN A 130 8.18 -19.04 -6.89
N ASN A 131 7.68 -18.37 -7.95
CA ASN A 131 7.35 -16.93 -7.95
C ASN A 131 6.37 -16.45 -6.87
N ASP A 132 5.48 -17.32 -6.39
CA ASP A 132 4.44 -17.02 -5.39
C ASP A 132 4.73 -17.61 -4.01
N ALA A 133 5.97 -18.05 -3.76
CA ALA A 133 6.39 -18.52 -2.45
C ALA A 133 6.35 -17.39 -1.41
N ALA A 134 6.20 -17.75 -0.13
CA ALA A 134 6.17 -16.80 0.97
C ALA A 134 7.39 -15.85 0.94
N VAL A 135 7.22 -14.63 1.46
CA VAL A 135 8.31 -13.65 1.55
C VAL A 135 9.51 -14.26 2.29
N GLY A 136 10.68 -14.27 1.64
CA GLY A 136 11.89 -14.97 2.10
C GLY A 136 12.18 -16.30 1.37
N ASP A 137 11.16 -16.89 0.76
CA ASP A 137 11.24 -18.12 -0.05
C ASP A 137 10.99 -17.86 -1.55
N ALA A 138 10.85 -16.62 -1.99
CA ALA A 138 10.67 -16.27 -3.41
C ALA A 138 11.95 -16.56 -4.26
N PRO A 139 11.85 -16.66 -5.60
CA PRO A 139 12.97 -16.93 -6.48
C PRO A 139 14.12 -15.97 -6.27
N ARG A 140 15.34 -16.51 -6.21
CA ARG A 140 16.56 -15.71 -6.14
C ARG A 140 16.90 -15.12 -7.51
N ASN A 141 17.46 -13.91 -7.52
CA ASN A 141 17.97 -13.23 -8.73
C ASN A 141 16.93 -13.03 -9.84
N LYS A 142 15.68 -12.75 -9.48
CA LYS A 142 14.67 -12.37 -10.47
C LYS A 142 15.13 -11.11 -11.22
N HIS A 143 14.83 -11.06 -12.51
CA HIS A 143 15.01 -9.88 -13.35
C HIS A 143 13.67 -9.36 -13.87
N ILE A 144 13.70 -8.18 -14.48
CA ILE A 144 12.52 -7.45 -14.98
C ILE A 144 11.59 -8.28 -15.88
N ASN A 145 12.11 -9.30 -16.57
CA ASN A 145 11.39 -10.18 -17.48
C ASN A 145 10.78 -11.42 -16.80
N ASP A 146 11.14 -11.72 -15.55
CA ASP A 146 10.62 -12.88 -14.80
C ASP A 146 9.26 -12.58 -14.12
N TYR A 147 8.83 -11.33 -14.21
CA TYR A 147 7.62 -10.80 -13.62
C TYR A 147 6.39 -10.98 -14.49
N VAL A 148 5.46 -11.81 -14.02
CA VAL A 148 4.13 -11.93 -14.60
C VAL A 148 3.11 -11.32 -13.63
N PRO A 149 2.18 -10.49 -14.11
CA PRO A 149 1.05 -10.05 -13.30
C PRO A 149 0.26 -11.24 -12.74
N SER A 150 -0.21 -11.11 -11.51
CA SER A 150 -1.08 -12.08 -10.85
C SER A 150 -2.53 -11.98 -11.34
N ASP A 151 -3.32 -13.02 -11.05
CA ASP A 151 -4.78 -13.02 -11.16
C ASP A 151 -5.48 -12.37 -9.95
N LYS A 152 -4.71 -11.62 -9.15
CA LYS A 152 -5.17 -10.84 -8.00
C LYS A 152 -4.52 -9.45 -8.01
N VAL A 153 -5.12 -8.55 -7.26
CA VAL A 153 -4.54 -7.25 -6.92
C VAL A 153 -4.19 -7.25 -5.44
N ASP A 154 -2.94 -6.96 -5.12
CA ASP A 154 -2.48 -6.71 -3.77
C ASP A 154 -2.79 -5.25 -3.41
N LEU A 155 -3.47 -5.06 -2.29
CA LEU A 155 -3.78 -3.74 -1.74
C LEU A 155 -3.29 -3.68 -0.30
N PHE A 156 -2.56 -2.61 0.00
CA PHE A 156 -2.13 -2.26 1.33
C PHE A 156 -2.72 -0.90 1.71
N ILE A 157 -3.28 -0.82 2.92
CA ILE A 157 -3.68 0.43 3.56
C ILE A 157 -2.87 0.54 4.84
N ASP A 158 -1.90 1.44 4.87
CA ASP A 158 -0.94 1.58 5.95
C ASP A 158 -1.17 2.84 6.76
N PHE A 159 -0.97 2.72 8.07
CA PHE A 159 -0.68 3.89 8.90
C PHE A 159 0.65 4.52 8.47
N ARG A 160 1.68 3.69 8.30
CA ARG A 160 3.02 4.14 7.91
C ARG A 160 3.91 3.00 7.42
N MET A 161 4.75 3.31 6.45
CA MET A 161 5.93 2.55 6.02
C MET A 161 7.20 3.36 6.31
N GLN A 162 8.30 2.67 6.65
CA GLN A 162 9.60 3.33 6.83
C GLN A 162 10.10 3.96 5.51
N GLY A 163 11.02 4.92 5.62
CA GLY A 163 11.70 5.52 4.47
C GLY A 163 12.57 4.53 3.70
N VAL A 164 12.98 4.91 2.48
CA VAL A 164 13.85 4.09 1.62
C VAL A 164 15.35 4.27 1.90
N GLY A 165 15.75 5.40 2.47
CA GLY A 165 17.15 5.75 2.73
C GLY A 165 17.94 6.05 1.46
N GLY A 166 19.19 5.57 1.40
CA GLY A 166 20.07 5.74 0.24
C GLY A 166 21.30 6.62 0.44
N ASN A 167 21.62 7.02 1.68
CA ASN A 167 22.91 7.66 1.98
C ASN A 167 24.11 6.78 1.60
N ASN A 168 23.95 5.45 1.72
CA ASN A 168 24.73 4.45 0.99
C ASN A 168 23.91 3.17 0.84
N SER A 169 24.44 2.19 0.11
CA SER A 169 23.81 0.88 -0.11
C SER A 169 24.61 -0.26 0.55
N TRP A 170 25.32 0.02 1.66
CA TRP A 170 26.18 -0.95 2.36
C TRP A 170 26.13 -0.81 3.89
N GLY A 171 24.98 -0.37 4.43
CA GLY A 171 24.69 -0.48 5.86
C GLY A 171 24.06 0.74 6.51
N LYS A 172 23.94 1.89 5.84
CA LYS A 172 23.19 3.03 6.37
C LYS A 172 21.69 2.82 6.18
N LEU A 173 20.97 2.87 7.29
CA LEU A 173 19.51 2.93 7.33
C LEU A 173 19.00 4.31 6.86
N PRO A 174 17.68 4.45 6.60
CA PRO A 174 17.01 5.74 6.57
C PRO A 174 17.36 6.61 7.79
N LEU A 175 17.20 7.93 7.67
CA LEU A 175 17.36 8.81 8.83
C LEU A 175 16.32 8.45 9.91
N GLU A 176 16.68 8.66 11.17
CA GLU A 176 15.91 8.18 12.33
C GLU A 176 14.43 8.60 12.30
N GLU A 177 14.15 9.82 11.82
CA GLU A 177 12.78 10.36 11.68
C GLU A 177 11.89 9.60 10.69
N TYR A 178 12.49 8.83 9.78
CA TYR A 178 11.80 8.00 8.78
C TYR A 178 11.82 6.50 9.14
N LEU A 179 12.37 6.12 10.29
CA LEU A 179 12.28 4.75 10.81
C LEU A 179 11.01 4.57 11.65
N ILE A 180 10.55 3.33 11.75
CA ILE A 180 9.52 2.92 12.71
C ILE A 180 10.20 2.06 13.76
N ARG A 181 10.35 2.62 14.96
CA ARG A 181 10.94 1.92 16.12
C ARG A 181 9.83 1.26 16.93
N PRO A 182 10.06 0.10 17.57
CA PRO A 182 9.11 -0.50 18.51
C PRO A 182 8.51 0.49 19.51
N ALA A 183 9.36 1.34 20.10
CA ALA A 183 8.94 2.34 21.08
C ALA A 183 7.94 3.39 20.53
N SER A 184 7.91 3.61 19.22
CA SER A 184 6.97 4.54 18.56
C SER A 184 5.70 3.85 18.04
N THR A 185 5.45 2.60 18.42
CA THR A 185 4.36 1.80 17.86
C THR A 185 3.09 1.65 18.69
N PRO A 186 2.93 2.19 19.91
CA PRO A 186 1.59 2.40 20.46
C PRO A 186 0.84 3.42 19.58
N VAL A 187 0.14 2.93 18.55
CA VAL A 187 -0.54 3.75 17.54
C VAL A 187 -1.95 3.23 17.29
N SER A 188 -2.83 4.13 16.91
CA SER A 188 -4.18 3.80 16.43
C SER A 188 -4.45 4.53 15.13
N TYR A 189 -5.07 3.84 14.18
CA TYR A 189 -5.47 4.41 12.90
C TYR A 189 -6.73 3.71 12.40
N GLY A 190 -7.52 4.41 11.62
CA GLY A 190 -8.77 3.91 11.09
C GLY A 190 -9.02 4.36 9.66
N PHE A 191 -9.84 3.58 8.97
CA PHE A 191 -10.35 3.91 7.66
C PHE A 191 -11.72 3.28 7.45
N THR A 192 -12.46 3.81 6.49
CA THR A 192 -13.81 3.34 6.15
C THR A 192 -13.81 2.79 4.73
N ILE A 193 -14.40 1.62 4.55
CA ILE A 193 -14.60 0.95 3.26
C ILE A 193 -16.06 1.15 2.84
N ILE A 194 -16.27 1.73 1.66
CA ILE A 194 -17.59 2.06 1.12
C ILE A 194 -17.73 1.36 -0.24
N PRO A 195 -18.75 0.53 -0.45
CA PRO A 195 -19.05 -0.02 -1.77
C PRO A 195 -19.51 1.10 -2.71
N ILE A 196 -18.94 1.17 -3.91
CA ILE A 196 -19.34 2.12 -4.96
C ILE A 196 -19.74 1.38 -6.24
N GLN A 197 -20.74 1.92 -6.93
CA GLN A 197 -21.24 1.42 -8.21
C GLN A 197 -20.59 2.13 -9.40
N ASN A 198 -20.07 3.33 -9.20
CA ASN A 198 -19.29 4.07 -10.19
C ASN A 198 -18.47 5.18 -9.53
N THR A 199 -17.42 5.64 -10.21
CA THR A 199 -16.49 6.66 -9.69
C THR A 199 -17.13 8.03 -9.48
N LYS A 200 -18.28 8.34 -10.09
CA LYS A 200 -18.98 9.62 -9.82
C LYS A 200 -19.52 9.70 -8.39
N GLN A 201 -19.76 8.56 -7.74
CA GLN A 201 -20.21 8.54 -6.34
C GLN A 201 -19.14 9.06 -5.37
N ILE A 202 -17.86 9.05 -5.73
CA ILE A 202 -16.77 9.63 -4.93
C ILE A 202 -17.05 11.11 -4.64
N ASN A 203 -17.61 11.83 -5.62
CA ASN A 203 -17.94 13.25 -5.50
C ASN A 203 -19.03 13.52 -4.45
N ASN A 204 -19.82 12.53 -4.04
CA ASN A 204 -20.80 12.72 -2.97
C ASN A 204 -20.16 12.86 -1.58
N PHE A 205 -18.88 12.48 -1.44
CA PHE A 205 -18.15 12.49 -0.18
C PHE A 205 -17.16 13.67 -0.06
N PHE A 206 -16.65 14.18 -1.18
CA PHE A 206 -15.51 15.10 -1.20
C PHE A 206 -15.70 16.35 -2.09
N ASN A 207 -16.95 16.66 -2.47
CA ASN A 207 -17.29 17.92 -3.16
C ASN A 207 -17.62 19.04 -2.18
#